data_AF-W0MNA6-F1
#
_entry.id   AF-W0MNA6-F1
#
_cell.length_a   1.000
_cell.length_b   1.000
_cell.length_c   1.000
_cell.angle_alpha   90.00
_cell.angle_beta   90.00
_cell.angle_gamma   90.00
#
_symmetry.space_group_name_H-M   'P 1'
#
loop_
_entity.id
_entity.type
_entity.pdbx_description
1 polymer ?
#
loop_
_entity_poly.entity_id
_entity_poly.type
_entity_poly.pdbx_seq_one_letter_code
_entity_poly.pdbx_strand_id
1 'polypeptide(L)'
;MQILKNNVKAVRAVVIFCAFITICIVGIHLSFFSLFDNAECQKYSYTKKLNGGTKKIDDKVFVINICGAGVNNSLFNGDGMERVRLTVFDDQGELLVRRYYKVFWDGQPGHEPLKISENSIIYQDDKEQKDHAITMPPTRLEWIRARLPL
;
A
#
# COMPACT_ATOMS: atom_id res chain seq x y z
N MET A 1 56.28 2.85 -13.62
CA MET A 1 55.39 1.96 -12.82
C MET A 1 54.51 2.70 -11.80
N GLN A 2 54.92 3.84 -11.24
CA GLN A 2 54.11 4.64 -10.28
C GLN A 2 52.84 5.28 -10.87
N ILE A 3 52.89 5.78 -12.11
CA ILE A 3 51.74 6.43 -12.78
C ILE A 3 50.56 5.47 -12.93
N LEU A 4 50.84 4.22 -13.32
CA LEU A 4 49.81 3.17 -13.44
C LEU A 4 49.15 2.85 -12.08
N LYS A 5 49.95 2.78 -11.00
CA LYS A 5 49.43 2.56 -9.63
C LYS A 5 48.56 3.71 -9.13
N ASN A 6 48.91 4.95 -9.47
CA ASN A 6 48.12 6.13 -9.08
C ASN A 6 46.79 6.19 -9.85
N ASN A 7 46.79 5.86 -11.14
CA ASN A 7 45.55 5.76 -11.94
C ASN A 7 44.62 4.66 -11.41
N VAL A 8 45.15 3.51 -11.00
CA VAL A 8 44.35 2.42 -10.41
C VAL A 8 43.75 2.82 -9.06
N LYS A 9 44.49 3.56 -8.22
CA LYS A 9 43.98 4.09 -6.95
C LYS A 9 42.88 5.15 -7.17
N ALA A 10 43.07 6.05 -8.14
CA ALA A 10 42.10 7.07 -8.49
C ALA A 10 40.80 6.44 -9.04
N VAL A 11 40.91 5.46 -9.95
CA VAL A 11 39.77 4.72 -10.49
C VAL A 11 39.03 3.97 -9.38
N ARG A 12 39.74 3.31 -8.46
CA ARG A 12 39.12 2.67 -7.28
C ARG A 12 38.37 3.66 -6.40
N ALA A 13 38.95 4.83 -6.14
CA ALA A 13 38.30 5.87 -5.34
C ALA A 13 37.01 6.39 -6.01
N VAL A 14 37.03 6.60 -7.33
CA VAL A 14 35.85 7.04 -8.10
C VAL A 14 34.76 5.96 -8.07
N VAL A 15 35.11 4.68 -8.27
CA VAL A 15 34.13 3.59 -8.23
C VAL A 15 33.47 3.47 -6.85
N ILE A 16 34.25 3.56 -5.77
CA ILE A 16 33.72 3.52 -4.40
C ILE A 16 32.78 4.71 -4.16
N PHE A 17 33.16 5.90 -4.61
CA PHE A 17 32.34 7.10 -4.48
C PHE A 17 31.01 6.98 -5.23
N CYS A 18 31.02 6.49 -6.48
CA CYS A 18 29.80 6.22 -7.25
C CYS A 18 28.90 5.15 -6.60
N ALA A 19 29.50 4.10 -6.02
CA ALA A 19 28.76 3.07 -5.28
C ALA A 19 28.08 3.63 -4.02
N PHE A 20 28.75 4.51 -3.27
CA PHE A 20 28.14 5.19 -2.13
C PHE A 20 26.98 6.10 -2.55
N ILE A 21 27.14 6.87 -3.62
CA ILE A 21 26.06 7.74 -4.14
C ILE A 21 24.83 6.91 -4.53
N THR A 22 25.03 5.81 -5.25
CA THR A 22 23.92 4.93 -5.67
C THR A 22 23.20 4.31 -4.47
N ILE A 23 23.94 3.86 -3.44
CA ILE A 23 23.35 3.36 -2.19
C ILE A 23 22.54 4.46 -1.49
N CYS A 24 23.08 5.69 -1.40
CA CYS A 24 22.36 6.82 -0.80
C CYS A 24 21.08 7.15 -1.56
N ILE A 25 21.11 7.18 -2.89
CA ILE A 25 19.93 7.43 -3.73
C ILE A 25 18.88 6.35 -3.51
N VAL A 26 19.26 5.06 -3.51
CA VAL A 26 18.34 3.95 -3.22
C VAL A 26 17.76 4.07 -1.81
N GLY A 27 18.58 4.40 -0.81
CA GLY A 27 18.13 4.61 0.56
C GLY A 27 17.14 5.76 0.68
N ILE A 28 17.39 6.89 0.00
CA ILE A 28 16.48 8.04 -0.05
C ILE A 28 15.16 7.65 -0.72
N HIS A 29 15.19 6.93 -1.85
CA HIS A 29 13.96 6.46 -2.50
C HIS A 29 13.13 5.53 -1.60
N LEU A 30 13.76 4.60 -0.89
CA LEU A 30 13.07 3.70 0.06
C LEU A 30 12.47 4.47 1.24
N SER A 31 13.20 5.45 1.78
CA SER A 31 12.76 6.28 2.90
C SER A 31 11.62 7.22 2.48
N PHE A 32 11.73 7.79 1.28
CA PHE A 32 10.68 8.60 0.67
C PHE A 32 9.43 7.72 0.45
N PHE A 33 9.58 6.52 -0.11
CA PHE A 33 8.45 5.63 -0.37
C PHE A 33 7.69 5.22 0.91
N SER A 34 8.42 4.96 2.00
CA SER A 34 7.81 4.70 3.31
C SER A 34 7.13 5.92 3.93
N LEU A 35 7.60 7.14 3.61
CA LEU A 35 6.93 8.38 3.98
C LEU A 35 5.62 8.63 3.21
N PHE A 36 5.46 8.17 1.96
CA PHE A 36 4.21 8.34 1.20
C PHE A 36 3.15 7.29 1.47
N ASP A 37 3.50 6.21 2.18
CA ASP A 37 2.53 5.26 2.71
C ASP A 37 1.87 5.87 3.97
N ASN A 38 1.13 6.95 3.75
CA ASN A 38 0.50 7.80 4.76
C ASN A 38 -0.54 7.08 5.64
N ALA A 39 -0.74 5.78 5.46
CA ALA A 39 -1.68 5.00 6.27
C ALA A 39 -1.04 4.67 7.63
N GLU A 40 -1.34 5.46 8.65
CA GLU A 40 -1.02 5.18 10.05
C GLU A 40 -1.92 4.04 10.60
N CYS A 41 -1.67 2.81 10.16
CA CYS A 41 -2.51 1.66 10.50
C CYS A 41 -2.54 1.30 11.99
N GLN A 42 -1.60 1.82 12.77
CA GLN A 42 -1.62 1.70 14.23
C GLN A 42 -2.69 2.59 14.87
N LYS A 43 -2.99 3.75 14.27
CA LYS A 43 -3.89 4.77 14.83
C LYS A 43 -5.26 4.77 14.16
N TYR A 44 -5.29 4.65 12.84
CA TYR A 44 -6.52 4.74 12.04
C TYR A 44 -6.83 3.39 11.38
N SER A 45 -7.18 2.39 12.19
CA SER A 45 -7.68 1.10 11.70
C SER A 45 -9.20 1.16 11.54
N TYR A 46 -9.65 1.00 10.30
CA TYR A 46 -11.07 0.97 9.93
C TYR A 46 -11.56 -0.44 9.60
N THR A 47 -10.71 -1.44 9.79
CA THR A 47 -10.95 -2.84 9.45
C THR A 47 -12.32 -3.33 9.90
N LYS A 48 -12.66 -3.18 11.19
CA LYS A 48 -13.98 -3.61 11.70
C LYS A 48 -15.13 -2.74 11.18
N LYS A 49 -14.91 -1.43 11.06
CA LYS A 49 -15.91 -0.43 10.64
C LYS A 49 -16.35 -0.66 9.18
N LEU A 50 -15.43 -1.08 8.32
CA LEU A 50 -15.65 -1.30 6.89
C LEU A 50 -15.82 -2.79 6.55
N ASN A 51 -16.26 -3.63 7.50
CA ASN A 51 -16.53 -5.06 7.30
C ASN A 51 -15.32 -5.89 6.79
N GLY A 52 -14.10 -5.48 7.12
CA GLY A 52 -12.89 -6.28 6.96
C GLY A 52 -12.77 -7.37 8.04
N GLY A 53 -11.53 -7.67 8.42
CA GLY A 53 -11.17 -8.73 9.35
C GLY A 53 -11.04 -10.09 8.66
N THR A 54 -11.10 -11.16 9.43
CA THR A 54 -11.02 -12.52 8.92
C THR A 54 -12.31 -12.89 8.20
N LYS A 55 -12.21 -13.27 6.92
CA LYS A 55 -13.32 -13.74 6.09
C LYS A 55 -12.98 -15.11 5.50
N LYS A 56 -14.02 -15.92 5.31
CA LYS A 56 -13.92 -17.19 4.58
C LYS A 56 -14.54 -16.98 3.20
N ILE A 57 -13.75 -17.18 2.14
CA ILE A 57 -14.15 -16.99 0.73
C ILE A 57 -13.66 -18.23 -0.02
N ASP A 58 -14.55 -18.92 -0.73
CA ASP A 58 -14.23 -20.18 -1.44
C ASP A 58 -13.45 -21.19 -0.57
N ASP A 59 -13.98 -21.47 0.62
CA ASP A 59 -13.37 -22.32 1.66
C ASP A 59 -11.99 -21.93 2.21
N LYS A 60 -11.41 -20.82 1.74
CA LYS A 60 -10.13 -20.28 2.20
C LYS A 60 -10.32 -19.11 3.15
N VAL A 61 -9.42 -19.01 4.12
CA VAL A 61 -9.42 -17.93 5.10
C VAL A 61 -8.53 -16.81 4.61
N PHE A 62 -9.07 -15.59 4.62
CA PHE A 62 -8.36 -14.37 4.27
C PHE A 62 -8.48 -13.35 5.39
N VAL A 63 -7.40 -12.61 5.65
CA VAL A 63 -7.38 -11.51 6.62
C VAL A 63 -7.38 -10.19 5.86
N ILE A 64 -8.48 -9.46 5.97
CA ILE A 64 -8.65 -8.17 5.29
C ILE A 64 -8.36 -7.05 6.29
N ASN A 65 -7.38 -6.21 6.00
CA ASN A 65 -7.04 -5.06 6.83
C ASN A 65 -7.29 -3.75 6.06
N ILE A 66 -7.92 -2.79 6.73
CA ILE A 66 -8.19 -1.46 6.20
C ILE A 66 -7.69 -0.42 7.20
N CYS A 67 -6.85 0.48 6.71
CA CYS A 67 -6.34 1.59 7.50
C CYS A 67 -6.17 2.84 6.64
N GLY A 68 -6.14 4.00 7.28
CA GLY A 68 -5.88 5.26 6.59
C GLY A 68 -4.98 6.20 7.39
N ALA A 69 -5.03 7.48 7.03
CA ALA A 69 -4.22 8.56 7.57
C ALA A 69 -4.99 9.46 8.56
N GLY A 70 -6.31 9.27 8.69
CA GLY A 70 -7.24 10.20 9.30
C GLY A 70 -7.61 11.39 8.40
N VAL A 71 -8.83 11.90 8.56
CA VAL A 71 -9.36 13.07 7.82
C VAL A 71 -8.62 14.38 8.07
N ASN A 72 -7.92 14.50 9.21
CA ASN A 72 -7.18 15.71 9.59
C ASN A 72 -5.75 15.77 9.03
N ASN A 73 -5.30 14.73 8.32
CA ASN A 73 -3.96 14.68 7.74
C ASN A 73 -3.92 15.18 6.28
N SER A 74 -5.03 15.71 5.73
CA SER A 74 -4.98 16.47 4.48
C SER A 74 -4.51 17.90 4.76
N LEU A 75 -3.47 18.35 4.04
CA LEU A 75 -2.84 19.67 4.15
C LEU A 75 -3.80 20.87 3.99
N PHE A 76 -5.04 20.60 3.58
CA PHE A 76 -6.15 21.54 3.44
C PHE A 76 -7.33 20.92 4.19
N ASN A 77 -7.97 21.67 5.08
CA ASN A 77 -9.14 21.25 5.88
C ASN A 77 -10.00 20.22 5.12
N GLY A 78 -10.08 19.01 5.69
CA GLY A 78 -10.60 17.83 5.00
C GLY A 78 -12.01 18.04 4.45
N ASP A 79 -12.19 17.69 3.19
CA ASP A 79 -13.48 17.51 2.52
C ASP A 79 -14.20 16.25 3.02
N GLY A 80 -13.89 15.78 4.24
CA GLY A 80 -14.30 14.48 4.78
C GLY A 80 -13.75 13.26 4.03
N MET A 81 -12.98 13.43 2.95
CA MET A 81 -12.48 12.34 2.12
C MET A 81 -11.10 11.87 2.58
N GLU A 82 -11.02 10.62 2.99
CA GLU A 82 -9.78 9.98 3.40
C GLU A 82 -9.32 8.95 2.38
N ARG A 83 -8.03 8.95 2.06
CA ARG A 83 -7.42 7.83 1.31
C ARG A 83 -7.10 6.70 2.29
N VAL A 84 -7.73 5.55 2.10
CA VAL A 84 -7.49 4.34 2.88
C VAL A 84 -6.78 3.29 2.03
N ARG A 85 -6.07 2.40 2.71
CA ARG A 85 -5.36 1.25 2.15
C ARG A 85 -6.10 -0.03 2.54
N LEU A 86 -6.53 -0.78 1.54
CA LEU A 86 -7.07 -2.13 1.65
C LEU A 86 -5.93 -3.12 1.40
N THR A 87 -5.74 -4.04 2.34
CA THR A 87 -4.82 -5.17 2.19
C THR A 87 -5.54 -6.47 2.48
N VAL A 88 -5.21 -7.50 1.72
CA VAL A 88 -5.71 -8.85 1.96
C VAL A 88 -4.54 -9.80 2.07
N PHE A 89 -4.54 -10.59 3.14
CA PHE A 89 -3.57 -11.62 3.43
C PHE A 89 -4.24 -13.00 3.39
N ASP A 90 -3.48 -14.05 3.09
CA ASP A 90 -3.93 -15.42 3.33
C ASP A 90 -3.75 -15.83 4.81
N ASP A 91 -4.04 -17.10 5.09
CA ASP A 91 -3.89 -17.72 6.40
C ASP A 91 -2.43 -17.88 6.85
N GLN A 92 -1.48 -17.87 5.91
CA GLN A 92 -0.04 -17.90 6.16
C GLN A 92 0.56 -16.50 6.38
N GLY A 93 -0.24 -15.44 6.20
CA GLY A 93 0.19 -14.05 6.34
C GLY A 93 0.84 -13.47 5.07
N GLU A 94 0.71 -14.13 3.92
CA GLU A 94 1.20 -13.61 2.65
C GLU A 94 0.30 -12.49 2.13
N LEU A 95 0.91 -11.34 1.75
CA LEU A 95 0.17 -10.26 1.12
C LEU A 95 -0.30 -10.68 -0.28
N LEU A 96 -1.61 -10.77 -0.47
CA LEU A 96 -2.21 -11.14 -1.75
C LEU A 96 -2.71 -9.93 -2.55
N VAL A 97 -3.29 -8.95 -1.85
CA VAL A 97 -3.89 -7.76 -2.46
C VAL A 97 -3.49 -6.52 -1.70
N ARG A 98 -3.15 -5.46 -2.44
CA ARG A 98 -3.00 -4.09 -1.93
C ARG A 98 -3.72 -3.13 -2.88
N ARG A 99 -4.65 -2.33 -2.35
CA ARG A 99 -5.38 -1.29 -3.08
C ARG A 99 -5.47 -0.03 -2.21
N TYR A 100 -5.58 1.11 -2.87
CA TYR A 100 -5.90 2.37 -2.23
C TYR A 100 -7.19 2.91 -2.84
N TYR A 101 -8.07 3.42 -2.00
CA TYR A 101 -9.34 4.01 -2.42
C TYR A 101 -9.73 5.14 -1.47
N LYS A 102 -10.70 5.96 -1.86
CA LYS A 102 -11.20 7.02 -1.00
C LYS A 102 -12.49 6.64 -0.28
N VAL A 103 -12.59 7.07 0.97
CA VAL A 103 -13.77 6.93 1.84
C VAL A 103 -14.22 8.31 2.31
N PHE A 104 -15.50 8.61 2.20
CA PHE A 104 -16.11 9.83 2.73
C PHE A 104 -16.67 9.59 4.14
N TRP A 105 -16.17 10.30 5.14
CA TRP A 105 -16.59 10.12 6.52
C TRP A 105 -17.71 11.05 6.99
N ASP A 106 -17.92 12.19 6.33
CA ASP A 106 -18.75 13.29 6.83
C ASP A 106 -20.20 13.32 6.26
N GLY A 107 -20.62 12.29 5.51
CA GLY A 107 -21.91 12.25 4.81
C GLY A 107 -22.93 11.22 5.30
N GLN A 108 -24.19 11.36 4.86
CA GLN A 108 -25.21 10.30 4.82
C GLN A 108 -25.53 9.97 3.34
N PRO A 109 -25.52 8.69 2.91
CA PRO A 109 -25.42 7.46 3.69
C PRO A 109 -23.97 7.03 3.98
N GLY A 110 -23.06 7.94 4.34
CA GLY A 110 -21.76 7.60 4.89
C GLY A 110 -20.87 6.79 3.96
N HIS A 111 -20.01 5.97 4.58
CA HIS A 111 -19.03 5.11 3.93
C HIS A 111 -19.64 3.72 3.68
N GLU A 112 -19.46 3.20 2.46
CA GLU A 112 -19.94 1.86 2.12
C GLU A 112 -18.95 0.79 2.64
N PRO A 113 -19.41 -0.16 3.49
CA PRO A 113 -18.57 -1.24 3.96
C PRO A 113 -18.25 -2.22 2.82
N LEU A 114 -17.19 -3.02 3.00
CA LEU A 114 -16.87 -4.08 2.04
C LEU A 114 -18.04 -5.05 1.89
N LYS A 115 -18.41 -5.36 0.64
CA LYS A 115 -19.35 -6.45 0.32
C LYS A 115 -18.54 -7.70 0.00
N ILE A 116 -18.75 -8.74 0.80
CA ILE A 116 -18.05 -10.02 0.64
C ILE A 116 -18.99 -10.97 -0.11
N SER A 117 -18.53 -11.48 -1.25
CA SER A 117 -19.23 -12.48 -2.06
C SER A 117 -18.47 -13.81 -2.02
N GLU A 118 -19.03 -14.86 -2.61
CA GLU A 118 -18.43 -16.20 -2.62
C GLU A 118 -17.04 -16.26 -3.26
N ASN A 119 -16.79 -15.39 -4.24
CA ASN A 119 -15.57 -15.36 -5.05
C ASN A 119 -14.97 -13.97 -5.21
N SER A 120 -15.41 -12.98 -4.43
CA SER A 120 -14.93 -11.61 -4.57
C SER A 120 -15.13 -10.75 -3.35
N ILE A 121 -14.31 -9.71 -3.26
CA ILE A 121 -14.46 -8.60 -2.32
C ILE A 121 -14.78 -7.36 -3.15
N ILE A 122 -15.86 -6.66 -2.81
CA ILE A 122 -16.26 -5.43 -3.48
C ILE A 122 -16.05 -4.27 -2.50
N TYR A 123 -15.37 -3.23 -2.97
CA TYR A 123 -15.22 -1.95 -2.28
C TYR A 123 -15.67 -0.82 -3.19
N GLN A 124 -16.23 0.24 -2.60
CA GLN A 124 -16.61 1.43 -3.33
C GLN A 124 -15.53 2.51 -3.14
N ASP A 125 -15.07 3.13 -4.23
CA ASP A 125 -14.28 4.36 -4.14
C ASP A 125 -15.24 5.55 -4.17
N ASP A 126 -15.36 6.26 -3.04
CA ASP A 126 -16.32 7.35 -2.87
C ASP A 126 -15.98 8.57 -3.74
N LYS A 127 -14.73 8.68 -4.23
CA LYS A 127 -14.34 9.73 -5.17
C LYS A 127 -14.90 9.46 -6.57
N GLU A 128 -14.85 8.20 -6.99
CA GLU A 128 -15.35 7.77 -8.30
C GLU A 128 -16.83 7.39 -8.27
N GLN A 129 -17.41 7.22 -7.07
CA GLN A 129 -18.74 6.67 -6.83
C GLN A 129 -18.95 5.34 -7.57
N LYS A 130 -17.93 4.48 -7.52
CA LYS A 130 -17.88 3.25 -8.30
C LYS A 130 -17.44 2.06 -7.46
N ASP A 131 -18.14 0.95 -7.68
CA ASP A 131 -17.78 -0.35 -7.12
C ASP A 131 -16.60 -0.98 -7.89
N HIS A 132 -15.63 -1.46 -7.14
CA HIS A 132 -14.48 -2.20 -7.63
C HIS A 132 -14.47 -3.60 -7.01
N ALA A 133 -14.35 -4.60 -7.87
CA ALA A 133 -14.28 -6.00 -7.46
C ALA A 133 -12.82 -6.48 -7.42
N ILE A 134 -12.49 -7.22 -6.38
CA ILE A 134 -11.28 -8.01 -6.24
C ILE A 134 -11.71 -9.46 -6.35
N THR A 135 -11.27 -10.14 -7.40
CA THR A 135 -11.53 -11.58 -7.55
C THR A 135 -10.76 -12.35 -6.48
N MET A 136 -11.41 -13.35 -5.89
CA MET A 136 -10.86 -14.19 -4.85
C MET A 136 -10.94 -15.67 -5.23
N PRO A 137 -9.84 -16.43 -5.09
CA PRO A 137 -8.48 -15.97 -4.79
C PRO A 137 -7.94 -15.07 -5.90
N PRO A 138 -7.01 -14.14 -5.60
CA PRO A 138 -6.49 -13.23 -6.60
C PRO A 138 -5.59 -13.98 -7.59
N THR A 139 -5.52 -13.45 -8.80
CA THR A 139 -4.65 -14.01 -9.83
C THR A 139 -3.17 -13.78 -9.50
N ARG A 140 -2.27 -14.60 -10.07
CA ARG A 140 -0.81 -14.38 -9.92
C ARG A 140 -0.38 -12.99 -10.35
N LEU A 141 -1.01 -12.41 -11.38
CA LEU A 141 -0.71 -11.06 -11.84
C LEU A 141 -1.10 -10.01 -10.78
N GLU A 142 -2.25 -10.17 -10.13
CA GLU A 142 -2.68 -9.28 -9.05
C GLU A 142 -1.79 -9.40 -7.82
N TRP A 143 -1.33 -10.61 -7.50
CA TRP A 143 -0.35 -10.86 -6.45
C TRP A 143 0.99 -10.13 -6.71
N ILE A 144 1.48 -10.11 -7.96
CA ILE A 144 2.66 -9.31 -8.34
C ILE A 144 2.35 -7.83 -8.14
N ARG A 145 1.21 -7.34 -8.66
CA ARG A 145 0.82 -5.93 -8.56
C ARG A 145 0.68 -5.46 -7.11
N ALA A 146 0.25 -6.33 -6.19
CA ALA A 146 0.14 -5.99 -4.77
C ALA A 146 1.50 -5.60 -4.14
N ARG A 147 2.61 -6.08 -4.70
CA ARG A 147 3.98 -5.79 -4.23
C ARG A 147 4.62 -4.60 -4.92
N LEU A 148 4.07 -4.15 -6.05
CA LEU A 148 4.59 -2.99 -6.76
C LEU A 148 4.16 -1.70 -6.06
N PRO A 149 5.05 -0.70 -5.97
CA PRO A 149 4.69 0.64 -5.54
C PRO A 149 3.56 1.18 -6.44
N LEU A 150 2.47 1.68 -5.82
CA LEU A 150 1.31 2.27 -6.51
C LEU A 150 1.42 3.80 -6.55
#